data_AF-A0AAV4LLH3-F1
#
_entry.id   AF-A0AAV4LLH3-F1
#
_cell.length_a   1.000
_cell.length_b   1.000
_cell.length_c   1.000
_cell.angle_alpha   90.00
_cell.angle_beta   90.00
_cell.angle_gamma   90.00
#
_symmetry.space_group_name_H-M   'P 1'
#
loop_
_entity.id
_entity.type
_entity.pdbx_description
1 polymer ?
#
loop_
_entity_poly.entity_id
_entity_poly.type
_entity_poly.pdbx_seq_one_letter_code
_entity_poly.pdbx_strand_id
1 'polypeptide(L)'
;MKLKWGLFIASMSILVSFITVRAPVAELKDPSSPAFTNRNLVRGSTGGDVYELQGRLKHLGYYHGPIDGIFGWRTYWAVRNFQYRFGIRADGIVGQQTKEKLYRATRNYRATRSHKGSIMHYSPRGRITNNDIMLLARAVNGEARGEPFIGQVAVAATILNRLEDPRFPKTIPGIIYQPGAFTAVSDGQIWLSPNSTAYKAVLDALNGWDPSDGAVYYFNPATASSKWIWSRPQIKQIGKHIFCR
;
A
#
# COMPACT_ATOMS: atom_id res chain seq x y z
N MET A 1 -68.75 -66.19 -43.45
CA MET A 1 -68.92 -66.56 -42.03
C MET A 1 -67.72 -66.04 -41.25
N LYS A 2 -67.95 -65.44 -40.08
CA LYS A 2 -67.05 -64.52 -39.36
C LYS A 2 -65.78 -65.21 -38.81
N LEU A 3 -64.61 -64.58 -38.96
CA LEU A 3 -63.60 -64.53 -37.88
C LEU A 3 -62.74 -63.27 -38.04
N LYS A 4 -62.93 -62.33 -37.10
CA LYS A 4 -62.23 -61.05 -37.05
C LYS A 4 -60.90 -61.24 -36.33
N TRP A 5 -59.78 -60.96 -37.00
CA TRP A 5 -58.50 -60.73 -36.35
C TRP A 5 -58.43 -59.26 -35.96
N GLY A 6 -58.73 -58.94 -34.70
CA GLY A 6 -58.49 -57.61 -34.15
C GLY A 6 -57.05 -57.51 -33.67
N LEU A 7 -56.15 -56.94 -34.47
CA LEU A 7 -54.87 -56.46 -33.97
C LEU A 7 -55.11 -55.22 -33.09
N PHE A 8 -54.68 -55.30 -31.84
CA PHE A 8 -54.50 -54.14 -30.96
C PHE A 8 -53.43 -53.22 -31.57
N ILE A 9 -53.82 -52.07 -32.10
CA ILE A 9 -52.88 -50.97 -32.34
C ILE A 9 -52.78 -50.19 -31.03
N ALA A 10 -51.74 -50.47 -30.25
CA ALA A 10 -51.34 -49.58 -29.17
C ALA A 10 -50.76 -48.30 -29.82
N SER A 11 -51.53 -47.20 -29.75
CA SER A 11 -51.04 -45.87 -30.09
C SER A 11 -49.97 -45.47 -29.08
N MET A 12 -48.71 -45.61 -29.45
CA MET A 12 -47.58 -45.14 -28.64
C MET A 12 -47.25 -43.71 -29.07
N SER A 13 -47.92 -42.74 -28.47
CA SER A 13 -47.56 -41.33 -28.60
C SER A 13 -46.20 -41.10 -27.95
N ILE A 14 -45.13 -41.02 -28.77
CA ILE A 14 -43.81 -40.63 -28.31
C ILE A 14 -43.81 -39.11 -28.10
N LEU A 15 -44.06 -38.70 -26.86
CA LEU A 15 -43.77 -37.34 -26.38
C LEU A 15 -42.24 -37.18 -26.32
N VAL A 16 -41.65 -36.60 -27.38
CA VAL A 16 -40.25 -36.17 -27.35
C VAL A 16 -40.19 -34.86 -26.55
N SER A 17 -40.10 -34.98 -25.23
CA SER A 17 -39.73 -33.85 -24.37
C SER A 17 -38.28 -33.49 -24.68
N PHE A 18 -38.06 -32.35 -25.35
CA PHE A 18 -36.74 -31.73 -25.44
C PHE A 18 -36.32 -31.27 -24.04
N ILE A 19 -35.70 -32.18 -23.29
CA ILE A 19 -34.93 -31.80 -22.11
C ILE A 19 -33.71 -31.09 -22.66
N THR A 20 -33.78 -29.75 -22.74
CA THR A 20 -32.58 -28.95 -22.89
C THR A 20 -31.80 -29.11 -21.59
N VAL A 21 -30.86 -30.06 -21.57
CA VAL A 21 -29.84 -30.11 -20.53
C VAL A 21 -28.99 -28.88 -20.74
N ARG A 22 -29.38 -27.77 -20.09
CA ARG A 22 -28.51 -26.62 -19.94
C ARG A 22 -27.43 -27.08 -18.96
N ALA A 23 -26.36 -27.64 -19.51
CA ALA A 23 -25.15 -27.91 -18.74
C ALA A 23 -24.83 -26.64 -17.94
N PRO A 24 -24.49 -26.74 -16.65
CA PRO A 24 -23.98 -25.58 -15.95
C PRO A 24 -22.75 -25.14 -16.75
N VAL A 25 -22.84 -23.97 -17.38
CA VAL A 25 -21.65 -23.30 -17.88
C VAL A 25 -20.84 -23.10 -16.61
N ALA A 26 -19.81 -23.93 -16.42
CA ALA A 26 -18.84 -23.72 -15.38
C ALA A 26 -18.34 -22.30 -15.59
N GLU A 27 -18.79 -21.39 -14.74
CA GLU A 27 -18.27 -20.04 -14.67
C GLU A 27 -16.78 -20.23 -14.38
N LEU A 28 -15.96 -20.11 -15.44
CA LEU A 28 -14.52 -20.20 -15.33
C LEU A 28 -14.15 -19.08 -14.37
N LYS A 29 -13.96 -19.43 -13.09
CA LYS A 29 -13.45 -18.56 -12.05
C LYS A 29 -12.10 -18.09 -12.57
N ASP A 30 -12.08 -16.91 -13.15
CA ASP A 30 -10.89 -16.33 -13.78
C ASP A 30 -9.77 -16.41 -12.73
N PRO A 31 -8.61 -17.03 -13.02
CA PRO A 31 -7.51 -17.17 -12.06
C PRO A 31 -6.90 -15.82 -11.65
N SER A 32 -7.43 -14.69 -12.14
CA SER A 32 -7.27 -13.35 -11.59
C SER A 32 -7.84 -13.17 -10.17
N SER A 33 -7.45 -13.99 -9.20
CA SER A 33 -7.46 -13.51 -7.81
C SER A 33 -6.56 -12.27 -7.79
N PRO A 34 -7.14 -11.06 -7.72
CA PRO A 34 -6.78 -10.09 -8.74
C PRO A 34 -5.54 -9.36 -8.29
N ALA A 35 -4.73 -8.94 -9.26
CA ALA A 35 -3.64 -8.01 -9.04
C ALA A 35 -4.04 -6.78 -8.15
N PHE A 36 -5.34 -6.50 -8.04
CA PHE A 36 -5.92 -5.44 -7.24
C PHE A 36 -7.03 -5.96 -6.32
N THR A 37 -7.16 -5.38 -5.13
CA THR A 37 -8.41 -5.48 -4.34
C THR A 37 -9.56 -4.70 -5.02
N ASN A 38 -10.79 -4.80 -4.49
CA ASN A 38 -11.95 -4.12 -5.08
C ASN A 38 -11.99 -2.59 -4.86
N ARG A 39 -11.11 -2.00 -4.02
CA ARG A 39 -11.15 -0.56 -3.72
C ARG A 39 -10.75 0.30 -4.92
N ASN A 40 -11.37 1.45 -5.12
CA ASN A 40 -10.89 2.41 -6.13
C ASN A 40 -9.56 3.04 -5.67
N LEU A 41 -8.61 3.19 -6.59
CA LEU A 41 -7.37 3.94 -6.31
C LEU A 41 -7.46 5.32 -6.93
N VAL A 42 -7.12 6.33 -6.13
CA VAL A 42 -7.10 7.75 -6.50
C VAL A 42 -5.83 8.39 -5.96
N ARG A 43 -5.54 9.62 -6.39
CA ARG A 43 -4.43 10.39 -5.82
C ARG A 43 -4.58 10.47 -4.28
N GLY A 44 -3.51 10.14 -3.56
CA GLY A 44 -3.50 9.99 -2.10
C GLY A 44 -3.71 8.55 -1.61
N SER A 45 -4.19 7.64 -2.46
CA SER A 45 -4.21 6.21 -2.13
C SER A 45 -2.78 5.69 -1.94
N THR A 46 -2.62 4.77 -1.01
CA THR A 46 -1.36 4.07 -0.78
C THR A 46 -1.58 2.56 -0.71
N GLY A 47 -0.51 1.76 -0.70
CA GLY A 47 -0.57 0.32 -0.43
C GLY A 47 -0.23 -0.58 -1.62
N GLY A 48 -0.38 -1.90 -1.42
CA GLY A 48 0.00 -2.93 -2.39
C GLY A 48 -0.67 -2.76 -3.77
N ASP A 49 -1.96 -2.39 -3.81
CA ASP A 49 -2.63 -2.12 -5.09
C ASP A 49 -1.99 -0.96 -5.86
N VAL A 50 -1.49 0.06 -5.17
CA VAL A 50 -0.82 1.20 -5.81
C VAL A 50 0.57 0.80 -6.29
N TYR A 51 1.26 -0.06 -5.53
CA TYR A 51 2.54 -0.63 -5.94
C TYR A 51 2.38 -1.46 -7.21
N GLU A 52 1.37 -2.33 -7.23
CA GLU A 52 1.04 -3.12 -8.42
C GLU A 52 0.65 -2.24 -9.61
N LEU A 53 -0.16 -1.19 -9.37
CA LEU A 53 -0.54 -0.20 -10.38
C LEU A 53 0.70 0.45 -11.00
N GLN A 54 1.61 0.96 -10.17
CA GLN A 54 2.84 1.60 -10.62
C GLN A 54 3.75 0.64 -11.37
N GLY A 55 3.87 -0.61 -10.91
CA GLY A 55 4.66 -1.64 -11.56
C GLY A 55 4.15 -1.99 -12.96
N ARG A 56 2.83 -2.18 -13.10
CA ARG A 56 2.20 -2.44 -14.40
C ARG A 56 2.27 -1.22 -15.33
N LEU A 57 2.01 -0.01 -14.82
CA LEU A 57 2.15 1.21 -15.62
C LEU A 57 3.59 1.44 -16.08
N LYS A 58 4.57 1.10 -15.24
CA LYS A 58 6.00 1.17 -15.58
C LYS A 58 6.38 0.14 -16.62
N HIS A 59 5.88 -1.08 -16.49
CA HIS A 59 6.07 -2.14 -17.48
C HIS A 59 5.54 -1.75 -18.87
N LEU A 60 4.43 -1.01 -18.90
CA LEU A 60 3.85 -0.45 -20.13
C LEU A 60 4.51 0.85 -20.62
N GLY A 61 5.45 1.42 -19.86
CA GLY A 61 6.12 2.67 -20.20
C GLY A 61 5.34 3.96 -19.90
N TYR A 62 4.22 3.90 -19.17
CA TYR A 62 3.46 5.11 -18.77
C TYR A 62 3.99 5.77 -17.50
N TYR A 63 4.73 5.02 -16.68
CA TYR A 63 5.23 5.50 -15.39
C TYR A 63 6.75 5.34 -15.28
N HIS A 64 7.46 6.46 -15.13
CA HIS A 64 8.93 6.48 -15.01
C HIS A 64 9.41 6.75 -13.58
N GLY A 65 8.51 6.78 -12.61
CA GLY A 65 8.83 7.01 -11.20
C GLY A 65 9.27 5.74 -10.45
N PRO A 66 9.58 5.87 -9.16
CA PRO A 66 9.79 4.73 -8.26
C PRO A 66 8.47 3.99 -8.05
N ILE A 67 8.54 2.66 -7.94
CA ILE A 67 7.39 1.84 -7.53
C ILE A 67 7.42 1.84 -6.00
N ASP A 68 6.65 2.72 -5.39
CA ASP A 68 6.72 3.02 -3.96
C ASP A 68 5.39 2.79 -3.22
N GLY A 69 4.35 2.36 -3.94
CA GLY A 69 3.04 2.12 -3.35
C GLY A 69 2.27 3.41 -3.03
N ILE A 70 2.66 4.56 -3.57
CA ILE A 70 2.01 5.85 -3.32
C ILE A 70 1.44 6.48 -4.60
N PHE A 71 0.16 6.81 -4.55
CA PHE A 71 -0.55 7.39 -5.67
C PHE A 71 -0.38 8.90 -5.64
N GLY A 72 0.82 9.37 -5.99
CA GLY A 72 1.14 10.79 -6.16
C GLY A 72 0.80 11.33 -7.55
N TRP A 73 1.21 12.57 -7.83
CA TRP A 73 0.97 13.24 -9.12
C TRP A 73 1.57 12.49 -10.32
N ARG A 74 2.74 11.88 -10.16
CA ARG A 74 3.37 11.09 -11.22
C ARG A 74 2.53 9.87 -11.59
N THR A 75 1.99 9.17 -10.58
CA THR A 75 1.07 8.05 -10.76
C THR A 75 -0.23 8.52 -11.39
N TYR A 76 -0.79 9.66 -10.96
CA TYR A 76 -1.99 10.26 -11.55
C TYR A 76 -1.84 10.54 -13.04
N TRP A 77 -0.77 11.20 -13.46
CA TRP A 77 -0.53 11.46 -14.88
C TRP A 77 -0.30 10.18 -15.67
N ALA A 78 0.41 9.19 -15.11
CA ALA A 78 0.58 7.89 -15.74
C ALA A 78 -0.76 7.16 -15.94
N VAL A 79 -1.66 7.20 -14.95
CA VAL A 79 -3.01 6.65 -15.04
C VAL A 79 -3.81 7.35 -16.12
N ARG A 80 -3.81 8.70 -16.16
CA ARG A 80 -4.55 9.44 -17.19
C ARG A 80 -4.04 9.16 -18.59
N ASN A 81 -2.72 9.08 -18.78
CA ASN A 81 -2.11 8.75 -20.06
C ASN A 81 -2.47 7.33 -20.51
N PHE A 82 -2.42 6.36 -19.59
CA PHE A 82 -2.89 5.00 -19.83
C PHE A 82 -4.38 5.01 -20.21
N GLN A 83 -5.24 5.67 -19.42
CA GLN A 83 -6.67 5.72 -19.67
C GLN A 83 -6.99 6.31 -21.05
N TYR A 84 -6.37 7.44 -21.39
CA TYR A 84 -6.50 8.08 -22.70
C TYR A 84 -6.10 7.14 -23.83
N ARG A 85 -4.93 6.49 -23.73
CA ARG A 85 -4.40 5.60 -24.77
C ARG A 85 -5.24 4.33 -24.96
N PHE A 86 -5.93 3.88 -23.93
CA PHE A 86 -6.75 2.68 -23.95
C PHE A 86 -8.26 2.95 -24.17
N GLY A 87 -8.63 4.20 -24.48
CA GLY A 87 -10.00 4.58 -24.83
C GLY A 87 -10.99 4.53 -23.67
N ILE A 88 -10.52 4.69 -22.43
CA ILE A 88 -11.35 4.79 -21.24
C ILE A 88 -11.33 6.23 -20.72
N ARG A 89 -12.32 6.62 -19.91
CA ARG A 89 -12.42 7.99 -19.38
C ARG A 89 -11.14 8.34 -18.61
N ALA A 90 -10.42 9.36 -19.07
CA ALA A 90 -9.15 9.78 -18.47
C ALA A 90 -9.36 10.68 -17.25
N ASP A 91 -9.99 10.16 -16.19
CA ASP A 91 -10.32 10.88 -14.94
C ASP A 91 -9.27 10.70 -13.83
N GLY A 92 -8.28 9.83 -14.03
CA GLY A 92 -7.25 9.51 -13.05
C GLY A 92 -7.71 8.55 -11.95
N ILE A 93 -8.93 7.99 -12.05
CA ILE A 93 -9.49 7.03 -11.09
C ILE A 93 -9.23 5.61 -11.59
N VAL A 94 -8.57 4.80 -10.76
CA VAL A 94 -8.32 3.39 -11.06
C VAL A 94 -9.45 2.55 -10.46
N GLY A 95 -10.60 2.63 -11.12
CA GLY A 95 -11.76 1.76 -10.87
C GLY A 95 -11.64 0.42 -11.60
N GLN A 96 -12.71 -0.38 -11.53
CA GLN A 96 -12.75 -1.74 -12.08
C GLN A 96 -12.33 -1.82 -13.56
N GLN A 97 -12.89 -0.94 -14.40
CA GLN A 97 -12.57 -0.89 -15.84
C GLN A 97 -11.08 -0.64 -16.10
N THR A 98 -10.47 0.31 -15.37
CA THR A 98 -9.05 0.62 -15.49
C THR A 98 -8.19 -0.58 -15.06
N LYS A 99 -8.55 -1.24 -13.96
CA LYS A 99 -7.83 -2.42 -13.43
C LYS A 99 -7.86 -3.59 -14.41
N GLU A 100 -9.02 -3.91 -14.96
CA GLU A 100 -9.18 -4.98 -15.95
C GLU A 100 -8.37 -4.70 -17.21
N LYS A 101 -8.43 -3.47 -17.71
CA LYS A 101 -7.65 -3.06 -18.88
C LYS A 101 -6.15 -3.19 -18.61
N LEU A 102 -5.70 -2.74 -17.44
CA LEU A 102 -4.30 -2.80 -17.03
C LEU A 102 -3.83 -4.26 -16.92
N TYR A 103 -4.61 -5.12 -16.26
CA TYR A 103 -4.34 -6.56 -16.15
C TYR A 103 -4.23 -7.22 -17.53
N ARG A 104 -5.19 -6.98 -18.43
CA ARG A 104 -5.17 -7.52 -19.79
C ARG A 104 -3.95 -7.05 -20.59
N ALA A 105 -3.56 -5.79 -20.44
CA ALA A 105 -2.38 -5.22 -21.11
C ALA A 105 -1.05 -5.74 -20.53
N THR A 106 -1.06 -6.37 -19.34
CA THR A 106 0.14 -6.78 -18.61
C THR A 106 0.04 -8.22 -18.11
N ARG A 107 -0.51 -9.13 -18.93
CA ARG A 107 -0.64 -10.56 -18.56
C ARG A 107 0.70 -11.25 -18.28
N ASN A 108 1.76 -10.80 -18.96
CA ASN A 108 3.13 -11.27 -18.78
C ASN A 108 3.91 -10.52 -17.69
N TYR A 109 3.33 -9.47 -17.10
CA TYR A 109 3.96 -8.78 -15.98
C TYR A 109 4.02 -9.72 -14.78
N ARG A 110 5.25 -9.99 -14.34
CA ARG A 110 5.54 -10.64 -13.07
C ARG A 110 6.00 -9.56 -12.11
N ALA A 111 5.18 -9.27 -11.10
CA ALA A 111 5.68 -8.54 -9.95
C ALA A 111 6.95 -9.27 -9.45
N THR A 112 8.07 -8.56 -9.33
CA THR A 112 9.29 -9.10 -8.71
C THR A 112 8.88 -9.79 -7.41
N ARG A 113 9.22 -11.08 -7.24
CA ARG A 113 8.77 -12.04 -6.20
C ARG A 113 8.91 -11.54 -4.75
N SER A 114 8.16 -10.52 -4.38
CA SER A 114 8.23 -9.90 -3.06
C SER A 114 6.91 -9.26 -2.64
N HIS A 115 5.80 -9.53 -3.34
CA HIS A 115 4.49 -8.97 -2.99
C HIS A 115 3.29 -9.90 -3.20
N LYS A 116 3.51 -11.22 -3.36
CA LYS A 116 2.44 -12.19 -3.08
C LYS A 116 2.32 -12.26 -1.55
N GLY A 117 1.49 -11.37 -1.02
CA GLY A 117 1.50 -11.00 0.38
C GLY A 117 2.43 -9.81 0.57
N SER A 118 1.91 -8.70 1.09
CA SER A 118 2.69 -7.73 1.85
C SER A 118 3.77 -8.49 2.60
N ILE A 119 5.06 -8.22 2.38
CA ILE A 119 6.08 -8.74 3.31
C ILE A 119 5.71 -8.12 4.65
N MET A 120 5.07 -8.95 5.44
CA MET A 120 4.66 -8.68 6.79
C MET A 120 5.94 -8.86 7.58
N HIS A 121 6.67 -7.77 7.81
CA HIS A 121 7.74 -7.80 8.78
C HIS A 121 7.07 -7.99 10.14
N TYR A 122 7.08 -9.23 10.62
CA TYR A 122 6.65 -9.57 11.97
C TYR A 122 7.76 -9.11 12.92
N SER A 123 7.81 -7.80 13.19
CA SER A 123 8.54 -7.31 14.33
C SER A 123 7.75 -7.71 15.58
N PRO A 124 8.40 -7.98 16.73
CA PRO A 124 7.71 -8.09 18.02
C PRO A 124 6.81 -6.88 18.34
N ARG A 125 7.04 -5.76 17.64
CA ARG A 125 6.38 -4.44 17.75
C ARG A 125 5.14 -4.25 16.87
N GLY A 126 4.48 -5.34 16.44
CA GLY A 126 3.28 -5.31 15.61
C GLY A 126 3.52 -5.42 14.09
N ARG A 127 2.43 -5.38 13.32
CA ARG A 127 2.45 -5.59 11.86
C ARG A 127 2.95 -4.32 11.15
N ILE A 128 4.23 -4.29 10.73
CA ILE A 128 4.80 -3.20 9.93
C ILE A 128 4.98 -3.68 8.48
N THR A 129 4.41 -2.95 7.53
CA THR A 129 4.47 -3.26 6.10
C THR A 129 5.59 -2.48 5.40
N ASN A 130 5.98 -2.88 4.20
CA ASN A 130 6.93 -2.09 3.39
C ASN A 130 6.45 -0.65 3.12
N ASN A 131 5.13 -0.40 3.10
CA ASN A 131 4.59 0.96 2.97
C ASN A 131 4.81 1.76 4.24
N ASP A 132 4.69 1.13 5.41
CA ASP A 132 5.00 1.76 6.70
C ASP A 132 6.50 2.09 6.80
N ILE A 133 7.37 1.17 6.35
CA ILE A 133 8.82 1.41 6.28
C ILE A 133 9.14 2.62 5.38
N MET A 134 8.51 2.68 4.20
CA MET A 134 8.69 3.80 3.28
C MET A 134 8.18 5.11 3.88
N LEU A 135 7.01 5.09 4.53
CA LEU A 135 6.44 6.26 5.19
C LEU A 135 7.32 6.73 6.38
N LEU A 136 7.84 5.80 7.18
CA LEU A 136 8.83 6.08 8.23
C LEU A 136 10.07 6.74 7.64
N ALA A 137 10.63 6.17 6.57
CA ALA A 137 11.86 6.67 5.97
C ALA A 137 11.68 8.10 5.45
N ARG A 138 10.49 8.45 4.96
CA ARG A 138 10.14 9.81 4.54
C ARG A 138 10.03 10.77 5.71
N ALA A 139 9.38 10.36 6.81
CA ALA A 139 9.32 11.14 8.03
C ALA A 139 10.74 11.39 8.58
N VAL A 140 11.55 10.34 8.74
CA VAL A 140 12.96 10.43 9.18
C VAL A 140 13.78 11.34 8.26
N ASN A 141 13.57 11.27 6.94
CA ASN A 141 14.26 12.14 6.01
C ASN A 141 13.84 13.62 6.17
N GLY A 142 12.60 13.94 6.52
CA GLY A 142 12.24 15.33 6.81
C GLY A 142 12.84 15.84 8.12
N GLU A 143 12.82 14.99 9.14
CA GLU A 143 13.19 15.38 10.51
C GLU A 143 14.70 15.37 10.77
N ALA A 144 15.44 14.46 10.12
CA ALA A 144 16.84 14.19 10.45
C ALA A 144 17.76 14.25 9.23
N ARG A 145 17.37 14.95 8.16
CA ARG A 145 18.26 15.17 7.02
C ARG A 145 19.43 16.05 7.43
N GLY A 146 20.64 15.56 7.17
CA GLY A 146 21.88 16.23 7.56
C GLY A 146 22.32 15.94 9.00
N GLU A 147 21.52 15.19 9.77
CA GLU A 147 21.94 14.68 11.09
C GLU A 147 22.89 13.48 10.93
N PRO A 148 23.75 13.20 11.93
CA PRO A 148 24.55 11.99 11.95
C PRO A 148 23.64 10.75 11.88
N PHE A 149 24.15 9.64 11.33
CA PHE A 149 23.35 8.43 11.11
C PHE A 149 22.64 7.94 12.39
N ILE A 150 23.34 7.98 13.53
CA ILE A 150 22.76 7.65 14.85
C ILE A 150 21.55 8.54 15.21
N GLY A 151 21.52 9.81 14.78
CA GLY A 151 20.39 10.72 14.96
C GLY A 151 19.19 10.35 14.06
N GLN A 152 19.45 9.90 12.84
CA GLN A 152 18.40 9.37 11.95
C GLN A 152 17.77 8.09 12.53
N VAL A 153 18.58 7.19 13.08
CA VAL A 153 18.10 5.98 13.77
C VAL A 153 17.29 6.36 15.02
N ALA A 154 17.75 7.34 15.81
CA ALA A 154 17.05 7.80 17.01
C ALA A 154 15.65 8.40 16.71
N VAL A 155 15.51 9.17 15.62
CA VAL A 155 14.19 9.65 15.17
C VAL A 155 13.30 8.48 14.75
N ALA A 156 13.82 7.52 13.97
CA ALA A 156 13.07 6.33 13.57
C ALA A 156 12.59 5.54 14.79
N ALA A 157 13.48 5.31 15.76
CA ALA A 157 13.18 4.62 17.00
C ALA A 157 12.11 5.35 17.83
N THR A 158 12.16 6.69 17.89
CA THR A 158 11.12 7.48 18.56
C THR A 158 9.72 7.23 17.95
N ILE A 159 9.61 7.13 16.62
CA ILE A 159 8.34 6.79 15.95
C ILE A 159 7.87 5.38 16.35
N LEU A 160 8.78 4.43 16.41
CA LEU A 160 8.46 3.06 16.83
C LEU A 160 8.08 2.98 18.32
N ASN A 161 8.72 3.76 19.18
CA ASN A 161 8.39 3.84 20.61
C ASN A 161 6.97 4.40 20.82
N ARG A 162 6.54 5.37 19.99
CA ARG A 162 5.14 5.84 19.99
C ARG A 162 4.15 4.75 19.64
N LEU A 163 4.52 3.77 18.80
CA LEU A 163 3.63 2.66 18.46
C LEU A 163 3.31 1.81 19.70
N GLU A 164 4.27 1.65 20.61
CA GLU A 164 4.13 0.92 21.87
C GLU A 164 3.45 1.77 22.96
N ASP A 165 3.69 3.08 22.98
CA ASP A 165 3.18 3.97 24.02
C ASP A 165 1.66 4.19 23.92
N PRO A 166 0.87 3.90 24.98
CA PRO A 166 -0.59 3.98 24.96
C PRO A 166 -1.15 5.39 24.70
N ARG A 167 -0.33 6.44 24.83
CA ARG A 167 -0.72 7.83 24.57
C ARG A 167 -0.83 8.16 23.08
N PHE A 168 -0.36 7.28 22.20
CA PHE A 168 -0.25 7.53 20.76
C PHE A 168 -1.07 6.54 19.92
N PRO A 169 -1.38 6.90 18.66
CA PRO A 169 -2.03 6.01 17.71
C PRO A 169 -1.24 4.71 17.49
N LYS A 170 -1.97 3.60 17.30
CA LYS A 170 -1.38 2.26 17.16
C LYS A 170 -1.10 1.84 15.71
N THR A 171 -0.88 2.83 14.85
CA THR A 171 -0.47 2.59 13.46
C THR A 171 0.57 3.63 13.06
N ILE A 172 1.49 3.24 12.18
CA ILE A 172 2.49 4.14 11.63
C ILE A 172 1.87 5.37 10.95
N PRO A 173 0.87 5.24 10.05
CA PRO A 173 0.20 6.40 9.50
C PRO A 173 -0.48 7.26 10.56
N GLY A 174 -1.09 6.64 11.58
CA GLY A 174 -1.73 7.34 12.67
C GLY A 174 -0.76 8.25 13.43
N ILE A 175 0.47 7.79 13.67
CA ILE A 175 1.52 8.58 14.33
C ILE A 175 2.04 9.68 13.40
N ILE A 176 2.36 9.33 12.14
CA ILE A 176 3.01 10.26 11.21
C ILE A 176 2.08 11.41 10.78
N TYR A 177 0.78 11.15 10.63
CA TYR A 177 -0.19 12.16 10.21
C TYR A 177 -0.83 12.94 11.36
N GLN A 178 -0.35 12.80 12.60
CA GLN A 178 -0.82 13.68 13.68
C GLN A 178 -0.49 15.15 13.32
N PRO A 179 -1.46 16.09 13.47
CA PRO A 179 -1.23 17.49 13.13
C PRO A 179 0.02 18.05 13.83
N GLY A 180 0.97 18.56 13.05
CA GLY A 180 2.20 19.18 13.56
C GLY A 180 3.27 18.21 14.10
N ALA A 181 3.10 16.89 13.96
CA ALA A 181 4.07 15.93 14.49
C ALA A 181 5.35 15.77 13.64
N PHE A 182 5.26 15.99 12.33
CA PHE A 182 6.37 15.82 11.38
C PHE A 182 6.33 16.90 10.29
N THR A 183 7.44 17.61 10.13
CA THR A 183 7.66 18.65 9.11
C THR A 183 7.55 18.08 7.68
N ALA A 184 7.95 16.82 7.49
CA ALA A 184 7.81 16.13 6.20
C ALA A 184 6.36 16.16 5.68
N VAL A 185 5.37 16.09 6.59
CA VAL A 185 3.95 16.11 6.24
C VAL A 185 3.50 17.52 5.88
N SER A 186 3.85 18.53 6.69
CA SER A 186 3.46 19.93 6.45
C SER A 186 4.10 20.51 5.19
N ASP A 187 5.35 20.14 4.92
CA ASP A 187 6.15 20.71 3.83
C ASP A 187 5.93 19.96 2.50
N GLY A 188 5.02 18.98 2.49
CA GLY A 188 4.74 18.12 1.34
C GLY A 188 5.89 17.20 0.93
N GLN A 189 6.98 17.16 1.70
CA GLN A 189 8.15 16.33 1.41
C GLN A 189 7.92 14.85 1.70
N ILE A 190 6.84 14.49 2.38
CA ILE A 190 6.40 13.10 2.59
C ILE A 190 6.16 12.35 1.27
N TRP A 191 6.09 13.06 0.13
CA TRP A 191 5.93 12.48 -1.20
C TRP A 191 7.25 12.30 -1.96
N LEU A 192 8.38 12.73 -1.41
CA LEU A 192 9.70 12.59 -2.02
C LEU A 192 10.29 11.21 -1.72
N SER A 193 11.12 10.70 -2.64
CA SER A 193 11.87 9.47 -2.39
C SER A 193 12.88 9.74 -1.27
N PRO A 194 12.88 8.95 -0.17
CA PRO A 194 13.84 9.13 0.89
C PRO A 194 15.26 8.86 0.37
N ASN A 195 16.26 9.51 0.96
CA ASN A 195 17.65 9.15 0.70
C ASN A 195 17.95 7.73 1.24
N SER A 196 19.02 7.10 0.74
CA SER A 196 19.37 5.74 1.13
C SER A 196 19.68 5.58 2.62
N THR A 197 20.13 6.66 3.29
CA THR A 197 20.47 6.65 4.72
C THR A 197 19.24 6.59 5.62
N ALA A 198 18.18 7.35 5.32
CA ALA A 198 16.96 7.34 6.12
C ALA A 198 16.26 5.98 6.06
N TYR A 199 16.23 5.35 4.89
CA TYR A 199 15.70 4.00 4.74
C TYR A 199 16.49 2.98 5.58
N LYS A 200 17.84 3.04 5.53
CA LYS A 200 18.69 2.18 6.35
C LYS A 200 18.50 2.42 7.84
N ALA A 201 18.37 3.68 8.26
CA ALA A 201 18.14 4.03 9.66
C ALA A 201 16.82 3.45 10.21
N VAL A 202 15.77 3.45 9.39
CA VAL A 202 14.50 2.81 9.73
C VAL A 202 14.65 1.30 9.89
N LEU A 203 15.37 0.63 8.98
CA LEU A 203 15.63 -0.81 9.10
C LEU A 203 16.42 -1.14 10.37
N ASP A 204 17.43 -0.34 10.70
CA ASP A 204 18.22 -0.52 11.91
C ASP A 204 17.38 -0.34 13.18
N ALA A 205 16.48 0.66 13.21
CA ALA A 205 15.55 0.83 14.32
C ALA A 205 14.54 -0.32 14.45
N LEU A 206 14.03 -0.83 13.32
CA LEU A 206 13.15 -2.00 13.26
C LEU A 206 13.85 -3.29 13.72
N ASN A 207 15.15 -3.40 13.47
CA ASN A 207 16.00 -4.50 13.93
C ASN A 207 16.37 -4.40 15.42
N GLY A 208 15.89 -3.36 16.11
CA GLY A 208 15.98 -3.23 17.56
C GLY A 208 16.93 -2.14 18.05
N TRP A 209 17.65 -1.45 17.17
CA TRP A 209 18.56 -0.41 17.60
C TRP A 209 17.80 0.87 17.97
N ASP A 210 17.77 1.21 19.27
CA ASP A 210 17.20 2.46 19.77
C ASP A 210 18.28 3.32 20.47
N PRO A 211 18.95 4.23 19.76
CA PRO A 211 19.90 5.17 20.37
C PRO A 211 19.24 6.23 21.27
N SER A 212 17.92 6.41 21.19
CA SER A 212 17.17 7.43 21.94
C SER A 212 16.84 7.00 23.38
N ASP A 213 17.11 5.74 23.74
CA ASP A 213 16.79 5.10 25.02
C ASP A 213 15.30 5.18 25.41
N GLY A 214 14.42 4.85 24.47
CA GLY A 214 12.98 4.82 24.69
C GLY A 214 12.32 6.20 24.64
N ALA A 215 12.91 7.16 23.91
CA ALA A 215 12.30 8.47 23.73
C ALA A 215 11.00 8.35 22.92
N VAL A 216 10.02 9.20 23.24
CA VAL A 216 8.79 9.37 22.43
C VAL A 216 8.62 10.81 21.93
N TYR A 217 9.50 11.72 22.37
CA TYR A 217 9.58 13.08 21.87
C TYR A 217 11.03 13.44 21.54
N TYR A 218 11.21 14.41 20.65
CA TYR A 218 12.47 15.11 20.45
C TYR A 218 12.21 16.56 20.04
N PHE A 219 13.22 17.41 20.20
CA PHE A 219 13.17 18.79 19.71
C PHE A 219 14.56 19.34 19.44
N ASN A 220 14.64 20.36 18.57
CA ASN A 220 15.85 21.12 18.36
C ASN A 220 15.89 22.30 19.36
N PRO A 221 16.80 22.34 20.33
CA PRO A 221 16.85 23.39 21.35
C PRO A 221 17.17 24.77 20.76
N ALA A 222 17.73 24.85 19.55
CA ALA A 222 18.01 26.11 18.88
C ALA A 222 16.74 26.78 18.31
N THR A 223 15.67 26.02 18.07
CA THR A 223 14.45 26.51 17.40
C THR A 223 13.17 26.28 18.20
N ALA A 224 13.18 25.40 19.20
CA ALA A 224 11.99 25.06 19.97
C ALA A 224 11.61 26.17 20.97
N SER A 225 10.41 26.72 20.80
CA SER A 225 9.84 27.75 21.68
C SER A 225 8.76 27.23 22.64
N SER A 226 8.30 25.98 22.46
CA SER A 226 7.20 25.41 23.26
C SER A 226 7.63 25.14 24.71
N LYS A 227 7.05 25.86 25.68
CA LYS A 227 7.29 25.58 27.12
C LYS A 227 6.99 24.13 27.51
N TRP A 228 6.00 23.52 26.85
CA TRP A 228 5.61 22.14 27.11
C TRP A 228 6.73 21.16 26.77
N ILE A 229 7.41 21.30 25.61
CA ILE A 229 8.47 20.36 25.22
C ILE A 229 9.70 20.47 26.13
N TRP A 230 10.03 21.69 26.56
CA TRP A 230 11.11 21.93 27.54
C TRP A 230 10.82 21.35 28.92
N SER A 231 9.57 21.08 29.27
CA SER A 231 9.18 20.44 30.53
C SER A 231 9.25 18.91 30.51
N ARG A 232 9.61 18.30 29.37
CA ARG A 232 9.76 16.85 29.25
C ARG A 232 11.09 16.38 29.84
N PRO A 233 11.13 15.24 30.57
CA PRO A 233 12.38 14.66 31.04
C PRO A 233 13.33 14.40 29.86
N GLN A 234 14.43 15.13 29.83
CA GLN A 234 15.45 15.04 28.78
C GLN A 234 16.33 13.81 29.05
N ILE A 235 16.55 13.01 28.02
CA ILE A 235 17.37 11.79 28.10
C ILE A 235 18.80 12.11 27.67
N LYS A 236 18.95 12.59 26.42
CA LYS A 236 20.24 12.90 25.81
C LYS A 236 20.06 13.78 24.57
N GLN A 237 21.18 14.32 24.09
CA GLN A 237 21.24 15.00 22.80
C GLN A 237 22.01 14.16 21.78
N ILE A 238 21.46 14.00 20.57
CA ILE A 238 22.15 13.39 19.42
C ILE A 238 22.02 14.36 18.24
N GLY A 239 23.16 14.82 17.75
CA GLY A 239 23.20 15.89 16.75
C GLY A 239 22.49 17.15 17.28
N LYS A 240 21.52 17.65 16.52
CA LYS A 240 20.74 18.84 16.87
C LYS A 240 19.52 18.55 17.73
N HIS A 241 19.20 17.28 18.01
CA HIS A 241 17.97 16.91 18.72
C HIS A 241 18.22 16.47 20.15
N ILE A 242 17.46 17.02 21.09
CA ILE A 242 17.30 16.50 22.45
C ILE A 242 16.12 15.53 22.45
N PHE A 243 16.33 14.31 22.93
CA PHE A 243 15.34 13.23 23.01
C PHE A 243 14.75 13.13 24.43
N CYS A 244 13.43 12.92 24.55
CA CYS A 244 12.68 13.04 25.81
C CYS A 244 11.54 12.00 25.96
N ARG A 245 11.00 11.84 27.18
CA ARG A 245 9.85 10.97 27.54
C ARG A 245 8.53 11.71 27.80
#